data_AF-A0A2X3JSX0-F1
#
_entry.id   AF-A0A2X3JSX0-F1
#
_cell.length_a   1.000
_cell.length_b   1.000
_cell.length_c   1.000
_cell.angle_alpha   90.00
_cell.angle_beta   90.00
_cell.angle_gamma   90.00
#
_symmetry.space_group_name_H-M   'P 1'
#
loop_
_entity.id
_entity.type
_entity.pdbx_description
1 polymer ?
#
loop_
_entity_poly.entity_id
_entity_poly.type
_entity_poly.pdbx_seq_one_letter_code
_entity_poly.pdbx_strand_id
1 'polypeptide(L)'
;MFRQGRLDAETYGVKSTIEDMACWVRSNMNPRDINDKTLQQGIQLAQSRYWQTGDMYQGLGWEMLDWPVNPDSIINGSGNKIALAAHPVKAITPPTPAVRASWVHKTGATGGFGSYVAFIPEKELGIVMLANKNYPNPARVAAAWQILNALQ
;
A
#
# COMPACT_ATOMS: atom_id res chain seq x y z
N MET A 1 -2.32 -21.80 -18.04
CA MET A 1 -1.71 -20.77 -18.90
C MET A 1 -2.57 -19.52 -18.77
N PHE A 2 -2.16 -18.52 -18.00
CA PHE A 2 -2.91 -17.25 -17.94
C PHE A 2 -2.62 -16.48 -19.24
N ARG A 3 -3.67 -16.14 -19.99
CA ARG A 3 -3.56 -15.30 -21.20
C ARG A 3 -3.13 -13.91 -20.78
N GLN A 4 -2.11 -13.37 -21.46
CA GLN A 4 -1.73 -11.96 -21.31
C GLN A 4 -2.89 -11.06 -21.77
N GLY A 5 -3.53 -10.38 -20.84
CA GLY A 5 -4.53 -9.36 -21.10
C GLY A 5 -3.88 -8.01 -21.41
N ARG A 6 -4.66 -7.13 -22.05
CA ARG A 6 -4.22 -5.80 -22.52
C ARG A 6 -3.90 -4.80 -21.37
N LEU A 7 -4.04 -5.22 -20.11
CA LEU A 7 -3.78 -4.42 -18.91
C LEU A 7 -2.79 -5.12 -17.96
N ASP A 8 -2.17 -6.22 -18.38
CA ASP A 8 -1.32 -7.03 -17.51
C ASP A 8 -0.11 -6.25 -17.00
N ALA A 9 0.48 -5.41 -17.84
CA ALA A 9 1.63 -4.58 -17.48
C ALA A 9 1.26 -3.59 -16.36
N GLU A 10 0.11 -2.94 -16.52
CA GLU A 10 -0.41 -1.90 -15.65
C GLU A 10 -1.01 -2.45 -14.34
N THR A 11 -1.51 -3.70 -14.36
CA THR A 11 -2.21 -4.30 -13.20
C THR A 11 -1.31 -5.20 -12.36
N TYR A 12 -0.33 -5.90 -12.95
CA TYR A 12 0.54 -6.82 -12.20
C TYR A 12 1.90 -7.13 -12.86
N GLY A 13 2.32 -6.37 -13.88
CA GLY A 13 3.51 -6.70 -14.68
C GLY A 13 4.85 -6.28 -14.09
N VAL A 14 4.84 -5.45 -13.04
CA VAL A 14 6.07 -4.95 -12.40
C VAL A 14 6.83 -6.08 -11.72
N LYS A 15 8.13 -6.18 -12.02
CA LYS A 15 9.11 -6.99 -11.30
C LYS A 15 10.20 -6.07 -10.79
N SER A 16 10.63 -6.26 -9.55
CA SER A 16 11.63 -5.40 -8.90
C SER A 16 12.40 -6.21 -7.84
N THR A 17 13.51 -5.66 -7.35
CA THR A 17 14.29 -6.24 -6.25
C THR A 17 13.88 -5.65 -4.91
N ILE A 18 14.41 -6.20 -3.82
CA ILE A 18 14.12 -5.67 -2.48
C ILE A 18 14.74 -4.28 -2.29
N GLU A 19 15.92 -4.03 -2.86
CA GLU A 19 16.65 -2.77 -2.78
C GLU A 19 15.91 -1.65 -3.51
N ASP A 20 15.43 -1.91 -4.72
CA ASP A 20 14.67 -0.95 -5.52
C ASP A 20 13.34 -0.60 -4.84
N MET A 21 12.61 -1.62 -4.36
CA MET A 21 11.35 -1.41 -3.65
C MET A 21 11.56 -0.65 -2.34
N ALA A 22 12.62 -0.94 -1.59
CA ALA A 22 12.96 -0.19 -0.37
C ALA A 22 13.32 1.27 -0.70
N CYS A 23 14.06 1.51 -1.79
CA CYS A 23 14.34 2.86 -2.26
C CYS A 23 13.05 3.60 -2.62
N TRP A 24 12.14 2.94 -3.34
CA TRP A 24 10.84 3.50 -3.71
C TRP A 24 9.96 3.80 -2.48
N VAL A 25 9.96 2.95 -1.46
CA VAL A 25 9.25 3.20 -0.19
C VAL A 25 9.80 4.42 0.53
N ARG A 26 11.13 4.60 0.58
CA ARG A 26 11.73 5.82 1.16
C ARG A 26 11.28 7.08 0.43
N SER A 27 11.29 7.04 -0.91
CA SER A 27 10.79 8.16 -1.73
C SER A 27 9.31 8.46 -1.51
N ASN A 28 8.49 7.45 -1.22
CA ASN A 28 7.08 7.64 -0.87
C ASN A 28 6.90 8.24 0.53
N MET A 29 7.73 7.87 1.51
CA MET A 29 7.67 8.44 2.87
C MET A 29 8.11 9.90 2.92
N ASN A 30 9.17 10.23 2.17
CA ASN A 30 9.74 11.58 2.12
C ASN A 30 9.85 12.08 0.67
N PRO A 31 8.72 12.43 0.01
CA PRO A 31 8.73 12.88 -1.39
C PRO A 31 9.49 14.19 -1.62
N ARG A 32 9.80 14.93 -0.53
CA ARG A 32 10.56 16.19 -0.57
C ARG A 32 11.98 16.01 -1.07
N ASP A 33 12.54 14.81 -0.90
CA ASP A 33 13.92 14.48 -1.29
C ASP A 33 14.04 14.17 -2.80
N ILE A 34 12.91 14.16 -3.51
CA ILE A 34 12.86 13.92 -4.95
C ILE A 34 13.11 15.23 -5.70
N ASN A 35 14.20 15.26 -6.46
CA ASN A 35 14.59 16.43 -7.25
C ASN A 35 13.66 16.68 -8.44
N ASP A 36 13.15 15.63 -9.08
CA ASP A 36 12.18 15.73 -10.16
C ASP A 36 10.80 16.17 -9.61
N LYS A 37 10.37 17.38 -10.00
CA LYS A 37 9.14 17.98 -9.49
C LYS A 37 7.86 17.27 -9.96
N THR A 38 7.89 16.70 -11.15
CA THR A 38 6.75 15.94 -11.69
C THR A 38 6.58 14.64 -10.91
N LEU A 39 7.67 13.92 -10.65
CA LEU A 39 7.65 12.69 -9.87
C LEU A 39 7.27 12.95 -8.41
N GLN A 40 7.84 14.01 -7.80
CA GLN A 40 7.48 14.46 -6.45
C GLN A 40 5.97 14.70 -6.33
N GLN A 41 5.39 15.44 -7.28
CA GLN A 41 3.95 15.71 -7.30
C GLN A 41 3.14 14.43 -7.53
N GLY A 42 3.58 13.54 -8.43
CA GLY A 42 2.90 12.27 -8.70
C GLY A 42 2.81 11.39 -7.46
N ILE A 43 3.89 11.26 -6.69
CA ILE A 43 3.90 10.49 -5.43
C ILE A 43 2.96 11.12 -4.38
N GLN A 44 2.94 12.45 -4.26
CA GLN A 44 2.05 13.14 -3.33
C GLN A 44 0.56 12.96 -3.72
N LEU A 45 0.25 13.04 -5.02
CA LEU A 45 -1.10 12.81 -5.53
C LEU A 45 -1.55 11.36 -5.32
N ALA A 46 -0.65 10.39 -5.51
CA ALA A 46 -0.96 8.99 -5.29
C ALA A 46 -1.43 8.67 -3.86
N GLN A 47 -0.92 9.43 -2.88
CA GLN A 47 -1.27 9.30 -1.46
C GLN A 47 -2.38 10.27 -1.01
N SER A 48 -3.02 10.99 -1.93
CA SER A 48 -4.20 11.80 -1.59
C SER A 48 -5.41 10.90 -1.33
N ARG A 49 -6.27 11.31 -0.40
CA ARG A 49 -7.47 10.56 0.01
C ARG A 49 -8.65 11.03 -0.84
N TYR A 50 -9.09 10.19 -1.78
CA TYR A 50 -10.17 10.50 -2.72
C TYR A 50 -11.51 9.91 -2.27
N TRP A 51 -11.48 8.69 -1.73
CA TRP A 51 -12.66 8.00 -1.22
C TRP A 51 -12.38 7.38 0.14
N GLN A 52 -13.44 7.15 0.90
CA GLN A 52 -13.41 6.45 2.18
C GLN A 52 -14.41 5.30 2.17
N THR A 53 -14.00 4.14 2.67
CA THR A 53 -14.85 2.99 2.97
C THR A 53 -14.50 2.47 4.36
N GLY A 54 -15.43 2.57 5.31
CA GLY A 54 -15.13 2.37 6.73
C GLY A 54 -13.95 3.25 7.18
N ASP A 55 -12.92 2.65 7.76
CA ASP A 55 -11.71 3.32 8.23
C ASP A 55 -10.63 3.49 7.15
N MET A 56 -10.84 2.88 5.97
CA MET A 56 -9.87 2.90 4.87
C MET A 56 -10.11 4.09 3.94
N TYR A 57 -9.04 4.81 3.66
CA TYR A 57 -8.95 5.81 2.62
C TYR A 57 -8.33 5.22 1.35
N GLN A 58 -8.96 5.48 0.20
CA GLN A 58 -8.49 5.07 -1.11
C GLN A 58 -7.75 6.22 -1.79
N GLY A 59 -6.48 5.95 -2.15
CA GLY A 59 -5.64 6.80 -2.98
C GLY A 59 -5.53 6.27 -4.41
N LEU A 60 -4.55 6.74 -5.17
CA LEU A 60 -4.23 6.17 -6.48
C LEU A 60 -3.27 5.00 -6.27
N GLY A 61 -3.81 3.79 -6.26
CA GLY A 61 -3.08 2.56 -5.97
C GLY A 61 -2.90 2.27 -4.49
N TRP A 62 -2.61 3.29 -3.66
CA TRP A 62 -2.44 3.14 -2.22
C TRP A 62 -3.76 2.98 -1.45
N GLU A 63 -3.73 2.15 -0.42
CA GLU A 63 -4.74 2.07 0.64
C GLU A 63 -4.12 2.65 1.92
N MET A 64 -4.89 3.47 2.65
CA MET A 64 -4.40 4.18 3.83
C MET A 64 -5.39 4.08 4.98
N LEU A 65 -4.88 3.98 6.21
CA LEU A 65 -5.65 4.15 7.44
C LEU A 65 -4.95 5.19 8.32
N ASP A 66 -5.70 5.84 9.21
CA ASP A 66 -5.08 6.73 10.19
C ASP A 66 -4.15 5.94 11.12
N TRP A 67 -3.05 6.58 11.51
CA TRP A 67 -2.12 6.06 12.50
C TRP A 67 -2.37 6.71 13.88
N PRO A 68 -2.37 5.95 15.00
CA PRO A 68 -2.15 4.51 15.11
C PRO A 68 -3.32 3.68 14.57
N VAL A 69 -2.99 2.64 13.82
CA VAL A 69 -3.98 1.76 13.19
C VAL A 69 -4.35 0.60 14.10
N ASN A 70 -5.63 0.20 14.11
CA ASN A 70 -6.04 -1.05 14.74
C ASN A 70 -5.53 -2.25 13.92
N PRO A 71 -4.68 -3.14 14.47
CA PRO A 71 -4.17 -4.31 13.75
C PRO A 71 -5.27 -5.22 13.23
N ASP A 72 -6.37 -5.39 13.98
CA ASP A 72 -7.47 -6.24 13.55
C ASP A 72 -8.15 -5.68 12.30
N SER A 73 -8.26 -4.35 12.18
CA SER A 73 -8.84 -3.71 10.99
C SER A 73 -8.01 -4.00 9.74
N ILE A 74 -6.68 -3.87 9.81
CA ILE A 74 -5.81 -4.10 8.64
C ILE A 74 -5.61 -5.59 8.31
N ILE A 75 -5.51 -6.45 9.32
CA ILE A 75 -5.30 -7.88 9.11
C ILE A 75 -6.57 -8.50 8.51
N ASN A 76 -7.73 -8.23 9.13
CA ASN A 76 -8.99 -8.76 8.64
C ASN A 76 -9.37 -8.13 7.29
N GLY A 77 -9.18 -6.82 7.12
CA GLY A 77 -9.45 -6.10 5.88
C GLY A 77 -8.66 -6.60 4.66
N SER A 78 -7.50 -7.23 4.86
CA SER A 78 -6.62 -7.71 3.78
C SER A 78 -7.06 -9.01 3.09
N GLY A 79 -8.09 -9.68 3.61
CA GLY A 79 -8.58 -10.95 3.07
C GLY A 79 -9.23 -10.81 1.69
N ASN A 80 -8.94 -11.74 0.77
CA ASN A 80 -9.48 -11.71 -0.60
C ASN A 80 -11.01 -11.62 -0.68
N LYS A 81 -11.73 -12.24 0.26
CA LYS A 81 -13.20 -12.19 0.29
C LYS A 81 -13.72 -10.77 0.55
N ILE A 82 -12.98 -9.98 1.34
CA ILE A 82 -13.31 -8.59 1.62
C ILE A 82 -12.93 -7.72 0.42
N ALA A 83 -11.75 -7.94 -0.18
CA ALA A 83 -11.31 -7.22 -1.36
C ALA A 83 -12.22 -7.39 -2.59
N LEU A 84 -12.86 -8.56 -2.73
CA LEU A 84 -13.78 -8.86 -3.84
C LEU A 84 -15.23 -8.42 -3.58
N ALA A 85 -15.56 -8.03 -2.35
CA ALA A 85 -16.90 -7.55 -2.02
C ALA A 85 -17.06 -6.07 -2.40
N ALA A 86 -18.26 -5.70 -2.83
CA ALA A 86 -18.63 -4.30 -3.00
C ALA A 86 -18.86 -3.66 -1.63
N HIS A 87 -18.27 -2.48 -1.41
CA HIS A 87 -18.42 -1.72 -0.17
C HIS A 87 -18.99 -0.33 -0.46
N PRO A 88 -19.80 0.25 0.44
CA PRO A 88 -20.23 1.63 0.32
C PRO A 88 -19.03 2.58 0.42
N VAL A 89 -18.94 3.53 -0.52
CA VAL A 89 -17.85 4.51 -0.56
C VAL A 89 -18.40 5.92 -0.40
N LYS A 90 -17.65 6.77 0.31
CA LYS A 90 -17.89 8.21 0.42
C LYS A 90 -16.79 8.96 -0.33
N ALA A 91 -17.17 9.82 -1.27
CA ALA A 91 -16.21 10.71 -1.93
C ALA A 91 -15.74 11.81 -0.97
N ILE A 92 -14.48 12.20 -1.11
CA ILE A 92 -13.84 13.29 -0.36
C ILE A 92 -13.60 14.44 -1.35
N THR A 93 -14.26 15.58 -1.14
CA THR A 93 -14.20 16.72 -2.07
C THR A 93 -14.04 18.03 -1.31
N PRO A 94 -12.91 18.77 -1.50
CA PRO A 94 -11.75 18.38 -2.30
C PRO A 94 -11.01 17.17 -1.69
N PRO A 95 -10.23 16.38 -2.49
CA PRO A 95 -9.43 15.29 -1.94
C PRO A 95 -8.51 15.79 -0.82
N THR A 96 -8.41 15.02 0.26
CA THR A 96 -7.50 15.39 1.35
C THR A 96 -6.07 15.04 0.93
N PRO A 97 -5.08 15.96 1.06
CA PRO A 97 -3.68 15.64 0.78
C PRO A 97 -3.14 14.49 1.64
N ALA A 98 -1.97 13.97 1.29
CA ALA A 98 -1.29 12.94 2.05
C ALA A 98 -1.11 13.34 3.52
N VAL A 99 -1.58 12.49 4.44
CA VAL A 99 -1.47 12.67 5.89
C VAL A 99 -0.32 11.82 6.40
N ARG A 100 0.67 12.45 7.06
CA ARG A 100 1.88 11.72 7.52
C ARG A 100 1.58 10.68 8.61
N ALA A 101 0.59 10.94 9.45
CA ALA A 101 0.06 10.00 10.44
C ALA A 101 -0.87 8.97 9.78
N SER A 102 -0.33 8.17 8.85
CA SER A 102 -1.07 7.12 8.15
C SER A 102 -0.29 5.83 8.08
N TRP A 103 -0.98 4.71 8.20
CA TRP A 103 -0.52 3.41 7.71
C TRP A 103 -0.83 3.33 6.21
N VAL A 104 0.19 3.48 5.36
CA VAL A 104 0.06 3.39 3.90
C VAL A 104 0.52 2.02 3.45
N HIS A 105 -0.31 1.27 2.71
CA HIS A 105 0.05 -0.10 2.34
C HIS A 105 -0.54 -0.58 1.02
N LYS A 106 0.04 -1.68 0.52
CA LYS A 106 -0.52 -2.45 -0.59
C LYS A 106 -0.10 -3.92 -0.59
N THR A 107 -1.05 -4.80 -0.89
CA THR A 107 -0.80 -6.22 -1.20
C THR A 107 -0.73 -6.45 -2.71
N GLY A 108 0.13 -7.36 -3.16
CA GLY A 108 0.16 -7.84 -4.55
C GLY A 108 0.35 -9.35 -4.62
N ALA A 109 -0.25 -10.01 -5.61
CA ALA A 109 -0.09 -11.45 -5.78
C ALA A 109 -0.17 -11.86 -7.25
N THR A 110 0.63 -12.85 -7.63
CA THR A 110 0.50 -13.59 -8.89
C THR A 110 0.39 -15.09 -8.59
N GLY A 111 0.36 -15.94 -9.61
CA GLY A 111 0.28 -17.40 -9.41
C GLY A 111 1.45 -17.98 -8.59
N GLY A 112 2.63 -17.34 -8.62
CA GLY A 112 3.84 -17.82 -7.95
C GLY A 112 4.45 -16.87 -6.91
N PHE A 113 3.95 -15.64 -6.79
CA PHE A 113 4.57 -14.63 -5.93
C PHE A 113 3.55 -13.95 -5.03
N GLY A 114 4.03 -13.54 -3.86
CA GLY A 114 3.31 -12.68 -2.93
C GLY A 114 4.16 -11.49 -2.55
N SER A 115 3.58 -10.30 -2.60
CA SER A 115 4.19 -9.07 -2.13
C SER A 115 3.31 -8.35 -1.10
N TYR A 116 3.97 -7.62 -0.20
CA TYR A 116 3.35 -6.63 0.66
C TYR A 116 4.30 -5.48 0.88
N VAL A 117 3.76 -4.27 0.84
CA VAL A 117 4.48 -3.04 1.17
C VAL A 117 3.64 -2.27 2.19
N ALA A 118 4.28 -1.78 3.25
CA ALA A 118 3.65 -0.87 4.20
C ALA A 118 4.67 0.15 4.72
N PHE A 119 4.20 1.35 5.05
CA PHE A 119 5.02 2.38 5.68
C PHE A 119 4.18 3.39 6.46
N ILE A 120 4.84 4.06 7.41
CA ILE A 120 4.27 5.09 8.28
C ILE A 120 5.13 6.36 8.12
N PRO A 121 4.72 7.32 7.28
CA PRO A 121 5.56 8.47 6.94
C PRO A 121 6.04 9.28 8.14
N GLU A 122 5.20 9.49 9.16
CA GLU A 122 5.61 10.24 10.36
C GLU A 122 6.64 9.52 11.24
N LYS A 123 6.74 8.20 11.15
CA LYS A 123 7.72 7.39 11.89
C LYS A 123 8.99 7.13 11.08
N GLU A 124 8.98 7.42 9.78
CA GLU A 124 10.05 7.06 8.84
C GLU A 124 10.34 5.55 8.84
N LEU A 125 9.31 4.74 9.11
CA LEU A 125 9.36 3.29 9.14
C LEU A 125 8.61 2.70 7.96
N GLY A 126 9.23 1.71 7.31
CA GLY A 126 8.62 0.99 6.20
C GLY A 126 9.15 -0.43 6.07
N ILE A 127 8.35 -1.28 5.44
CA ILE A 127 8.68 -2.68 5.19
C ILE A 127 8.26 -3.06 3.77
N VAL A 128 9.12 -3.87 3.14
CA VAL A 128 8.84 -4.56 1.89
C VAL A 128 9.00 -6.05 2.13
N MET A 129 7.99 -6.82 1.73
CA MET A 129 8.00 -8.27 1.79
C MET A 129 7.80 -8.81 0.38
N LEU A 130 8.75 -9.59 -0.12
CA LEU A 130 8.67 -10.28 -1.41
C LEU A 130 8.88 -11.78 -1.18
N ALA A 131 7.95 -12.60 -1.66
CA ALA A 131 8.03 -14.05 -1.53
C ALA A 131 7.75 -14.73 -2.89
N ASN A 132 8.50 -15.79 -3.17
CA ASN A 132 8.30 -16.70 -4.31
C ASN A 132 7.22 -17.77 -4.03
N LYS A 133 6.23 -17.42 -3.21
CA LYS A 133 5.03 -18.20 -2.95
C LYS A 133 3.87 -17.26 -2.70
N ASN A 134 2.72 -17.55 -3.31
CA ASN A 134 1.49 -16.84 -2.98
C ASN A 134 0.88 -17.44 -1.69
N TYR A 135 1.18 -16.83 -0.55
CA TYR A 135 0.62 -17.18 0.76
C TYR A 135 -0.41 -16.12 1.22
N PRO A 136 -1.27 -16.42 2.21
CA PRO A 136 -2.41 -15.56 2.54
C PRO A 136 -2.03 -14.11 2.87
N ASN A 137 -2.78 -13.14 2.33
CA ASN A 137 -2.60 -11.71 2.63
C ASN A 137 -2.64 -11.39 4.13
N PRO A 138 -3.57 -11.94 4.95
CA PRO A 138 -3.59 -11.66 6.38
C PRO A 138 -2.28 -12.02 7.09
N ALA A 139 -1.60 -13.09 6.66
CA ALA A 139 -0.31 -13.46 7.22
C ALA A 139 0.80 -12.45 6.88
N ARG A 140 0.75 -11.85 5.69
CA ARG A 140 1.68 -10.78 5.26
C ARG A 140 1.50 -9.54 6.13
N VAL A 141 0.24 -9.11 6.26
CA VAL A 141 -0.11 -7.89 7.01
C VAL A 141 0.18 -8.06 8.49
N ALA A 142 -0.13 -9.22 9.07
CA ALA A 142 0.17 -9.51 10.47
C ALA A 142 1.68 -9.48 10.76
N ALA A 143 2.50 -10.13 9.93
CA ALA A 143 3.95 -10.12 10.08
C ALA A 143 4.52 -8.70 9.96
N ALA A 144 4.08 -7.92 8.96
CA ALA A 144 4.51 -6.55 8.77
C ALA A 144 4.12 -5.63 9.93
N TRP A 145 2.89 -5.76 10.44
CA TRP A 145 2.45 -5.00 11.62
C TRP A 145 3.31 -5.34 12.84
N GLN A 146 3.55 -6.63 13.11
CA GLN A 146 4.38 -7.06 14.25
C GLN A 146 5.80 -6.49 14.18
N ILE A 147 6.43 -6.54 13.00
CA ILE A 147 7.78 -6.01 12.79
C ILE A 147 7.80 -4.49 12.99
N LEU A 148 6.91 -3.75 12.32
CA LEU A 148 6.89 -2.29 12.43
C LEU A 148 6.51 -1.83 13.84
N ASN A 149 5.62 -2.53 14.53
CA ASN A 149 5.25 -2.25 15.91
C ASN A 149 6.42 -2.49 16.89
N ALA A 150 7.34 -3.39 16.59
CA ALA A 150 8.52 -3.65 17.43
C ALA A 150 9.66 -2.63 17.22
N LEU A 151 9.62 -1.83 16.15
CA LEU A 151 10.66 -0.87 15.78
C LEU A 151 10.36 0.58 16.20
N GLN A 152 9.17 0.84 16.72
CA GLN A 152 8.68 2.18 17.03
C GLN A 152 8.78 2.57 18.51
#